data_AF-A0A7C4L5X8-F1
#
_entry.id   AF-A0A7C4L5X8-F1
#
_cell.length_a   1.000
_cell.length_b   1.000
_cell.length_c   1.000
_cell.angle_alpha   90.00
_cell.angle_beta   90.00
_cell.angle_gamma   90.00
#
_symmetry.space_group_name_H-M   'P 1'
#
loop_
_entity.id
_entity.type
_entity.pdbx_description
1 polymer ?
#
loop_
_entity_poly.entity_id
_entity_poly.type
_entity_poly.pdbx_seq_one_letter_code
_entity_poly.pdbx_strand_id
1 'polypeptide(L)'
;MKRFIFLILISLIICNYALSTSLWPVIPKGQYLSDEKVLIVPEAERFLSFVIIGLWPIGEKYVFLPEITKPKGVSDKEMIEMKKLIYWVNFEFTHGNIIRKIPSYTKIFVALPQSVGDLEKKFFIEYLKTKCSFTDNDIKERIYFFNTNTNLQWSQDTSEIIGRDDKNRIIIGMANRDFAKYLSAIESMVKTYNSFFTIKWFEDNTSAEGGDMEIVSMPDGKVALLVGRYRVMRYIELQHDIPIDSEEPYQQWVIEEARVAFSNSVYGIPVHIIPEKLLYNKNIGTSEIFHLDMALVVLPNSHKSKAFVPVYDKNEIMDILSRQLLEKEFILKCNETYNEIAKQMRELGFDVIRVPFYDHPVRNPANIAKFRNKETGKITLLLGKYPYHLSKNNDLSPQEKMQNALYNLEDNLVAWKEKPDNETYTNILNSINNLFHLIDEEEKTPNPIAEQQANIYRKYGYDVILVQQYAWGSGGLHCSLLY
;
A
#
# COMPACT_ATOMS: atom_id res chain seq x y z
N MET A 1 10.98 46.43 -40.74
CA MET A 1 9.96 46.14 -39.71
C MET A 1 9.07 44.94 -40.02
N LYS A 2 8.31 44.91 -41.13
CA LYS A 2 7.35 43.82 -41.43
C LYS A 2 7.95 42.40 -41.50
N ARG A 3 9.17 42.24 -42.03
CA ARG A 3 9.87 40.94 -42.08
C ARG A 3 10.36 40.44 -40.70
N PHE A 4 10.63 41.36 -39.77
CA PHE A 4 11.13 41.01 -38.43
C PHE A 4 9.99 40.54 -37.52
N ILE A 5 8.82 41.17 -37.64
CA ILE A 5 7.58 40.77 -36.94
C ILE A 5 7.13 39.36 -37.38
N PHE A 6 7.26 39.05 -38.67
CA PHE A 6 6.91 37.73 -39.22
C PHE A 6 7.80 36.60 -38.68
N LEU A 7 9.11 36.84 -38.54
CA LEU A 7 10.04 35.88 -37.96
C LEU A 7 9.77 35.64 -36.46
N ILE A 8 9.44 36.69 -35.70
CA ILE A 8 9.07 36.54 -34.28
C ILE A 8 7.78 35.73 -34.11
N LEU A 9 6.78 35.95 -34.97
CA LEU A 9 5.52 35.19 -34.96
C LEU A 9 5.73 33.71 -35.30
N ILE A 10 6.57 33.40 -36.30
CA ILE A 10 6.90 32.01 -36.63
C ILE A 10 7.66 31.34 -35.49
N SER A 11 8.64 32.02 -34.88
CA SER A 11 9.37 31.49 -33.72
C SER A 11 8.45 31.28 -32.51
N LEU A 12 7.47 32.15 -32.27
CA LEU A 12 6.46 31.98 -31.20
C LEU A 12 5.49 30.83 -31.48
N ILE A 13 5.12 30.61 -32.75
CA ILE A 13 4.27 29.48 -33.14
C ILE A 13 5.05 28.17 -33.01
N ILE A 14 6.32 28.13 -33.44
CA ILE A 14 7.18 26.95 -33.31
C ILE A 14 7.53 26.68 -31.84
N CYS A 15 7.78 27.71 -31.03
CA CYS A 15 7.96 27.54 -29.58
C CYS A 15 6.67 27.05 -28.90
N ASN A 16 5.49 27.57 -29.26
CA ASN A 16 4.22 27.04 -28.75
C ASN A 16 3.96 25.61 -29.20
N TYR A 17 4.27 25.26 -30.46
CA TYR A 17 4.13 23.90 -30.95
C TYR A 17 5.13 22.94 -30.29
N ALA A 18 6.38 23.35 -30.11
CA ALA A 18 7.41 22.57 -29.41
C ALA A 18 7.09 22.39 -27.92
N LEU A 19 6.51 23.41 -27.28
CA LEU A 19 5.99 23.34 -25.91
C LEU A 19 4.70 22.51 -25.81
N SER A 20 3.87 22.44 -26.86
CA SER A 20 2.66 21.62 -26.88
C SER A 20 2.90 20.18 -27.34
N THR A 21 4.00 19.88 -28.04
CA THR A 21 4.35 18.52 -28.47
C THR A 21 4.81 17.60 -27.33
N SER A 22 4.96 18.11 -26.10
CA SER A 22 5.21 17.30 -24.90
C SER A 22 3.93 16.79 -24.22
N LEU A 23 2.74 17.17 -24.72
CA LEU A 23 1.44 16.81 -24.13
C LEU A 23 0.68 15.78 -24.98
N TRP A 24 1.37 14.84 -25.62
CA TRP A 24 0.68 13.60 -25.96
C TRP A 24 0.21 12.98 -24.64
N PRO A 25 -1.08 12.64 -24.48
CA PRO A 25 -1.53 12.00 -23.27
C PRO A 25 -0.67 10.76 -23.09
N VAL A 26 -0.02 10.65 -21.94
CA VAL A 26 0.67 9.42 -21.56
C VAL A 26 -0.38 8.32 -21.67
N ILE A 27 -0.09 7.26 -22.42
CA ILE A 27 -0.99 6.11 -22.57
C ILE A 27 -0.38 4.97 -21.74
N PRO A 28 -1.13 4.37 -20.79
CA PRO A 28 -0.65 3.19 -20.08
C PRO A 28 -0.28 2.09 -21.07
N LYS A 29 0.87 1.45 -20.87
CA LYS A 29 1.25 0.28 -21.66
C LYS A 29 0.50 -0.93 -21.11
N GLY A 30 -0.29 -1.59 -21.94
CA GLY A 30 -1.08 -2.74 -21.55
C GLY A 30 -1.34 -3.70 -22.71
N GLN A 31 -1.92 -4.85 -22.41
CA GLN A 31 -2.35 -5.85 -23.36
C GLN A 31 -3.87 -5.81 -23.47
N TYR A 32 -4.37 -5.54 -24.68
CA TYR A 32 -5.80 -5.62 -24.95
C TYR A 32 -6.16 -7.05 -25.38
N LEU A 33 -7.04 -7.68 -24.63
CA LEU A 33 -7.59 -9.01 -24.91
C LEU A 33 -8.91 -8.80 -25.66
N SER A 34 -8.88 -8.98 -26.98
CA SER A 34 -10.02 -8.66 -27.86
C SER A 34 -11.28 -9.46 -27.54
N ASP A 35 -11.10 -10.74 -27.23
CA ASP A 35 -12.20 -11.69 -27.04
C ASP A 35 -12.93 -11.40 -25.73
N GLU A 36 -12.19 -10.97 -24.72
CA GLU A 36 -12.70 -10.54 -23.41
C GLU A 36 -13.12 -9.07 -23.38
N LYS A 37 -12.68 -8.28 -24.36
CA LYS A 37 -12.81 -6.81 -24.40
C LYS A 37 -12.25 -6.12 -23.15
N VAL A 38 -11.08 -6.58 -22.71
CA VAL A 38 -10.42 -6.07 -21.51
C VAL A 38 -9.02 -5.55 -21.85
N LEU A 39 -8.67 -4.39 -21.29
CA LEU A 39 -7.31 -3.88 -21.28
C LEU A 39 -6.64 -4.23 -19.94
N ILE A 40 -5.68 -5.15 -19.99
CA ILE A 40 -4.84 -5.49 -18.85
C ILE A 40 -3.64 -4.54 -18.83
N VAL A 41 -3.49 -3.79 -17.74
CA VAL A 41 -2.36 -2.86 -17.54
C VAL A 41 -1.57 -3.35 -16.33
N PRO A 42 -0.25 -3.60 -16.47
CA PRO A 42 0.62 -3.89 -15.34
C PRO A 42 0.55 -2.83 -14.25
N GLU A 43 0.61 -3.23 -12.99
CA GLU A 43 0.37 -2.34 -11.84
C GLU A 43 1.21 -1.06 -11.89
N ALA A 44 2.54 -1.21 -12.06
CA ALA A 44 3.47 -0.08 -12.16
C ALA A 44 3.24 0.83 -13.39
N GLU A 45 2.52 0.37 -14.41
CA GLU A 45 2.18 1.13 -15.62
C GLU A 45 0.84 1.87 -15.51
N ARG A 46 0.02 1.54 -14.50
CA ARG A 46 -1.28 2.21 -14.24
C ARG A 46 -1.05 3.63 -13.77
N PHE A 47 -1.99 4.51 -14.08
CA PHE A 47 -2.07 5.79 -13.38
C PHE A 47 -2.71 5.57 -12.01
N LEU A 48 -2.17 6.22 -10.99
CA LEU A 48 -2.79 6.31 -9.65
C LEU A 48 -4.02 7.23 -9.71
N SER A 49 -5.02 6.80 -10.49
CA SER A 49 -6.21 7.60 -10.83
C SER A 49 -7.29 7.51 -9.77
N PHE A 50 -7.21 6.49 -8.92
CA PHE A 50 -8.06 6.33 -7.75
C PHE A 50 -7.27 5.67 -6.61
N VAL A 51 -7.81 5.77 -5.40
CA VAL A 51 -7.46 4.94 -4.25
C VAL A 51 -8.73 4.63 -3.47
N ILE A 52 -8.75 3.49 -2.79
CA ILE A 52 -9.84 3.11 -1.87
C ILE A 52 -9.28 3.05 -0.46
N ILE A 53 -9.94 3.73 0.48
CA ILE A 53 -9.59 3.75 1.90
C ILE A 53 -10.83 3.50 2.76
N GLY A 54 -10.65 2.90 3.93
CA GLY A 54 -11.69 2.81 4.95
C GLY A 54 -11.47 3.79 6.09
N LEU A 55 -12.58 4.29 6.64
CA LEU A 55 -12.56 5.03 7.89
C LEU A 55 -12.93 4.11 9.06
N TRP A 56 -12.27 4.32 10.20
CA TRP A 56 -12.58 3.64 11.44
C TRP A 56 -13.82 4.26 12.08
N PRO A 57 -14.76 3.44 12.61
CA PRO A 57 -15.87 3.95 13.41
C PRO A 57 -15.36 4.73 14.64
N ILE A 58 -15.91 5.92 14.89
CA ILE A 58 -15.51 6.72 16.04
C ILE A 58 -15.93 6.02 17.34
N GLY A 59 -14.97 5.89 18.26
CA GLY A 59 -15.22 5.36 19.60
C GLY A 59 -15.18 3.84 19.70
N GLU A 60 -14.82 3.15 18.62
CA GLU A 60 -14.33 1.78 18.71
C GLU A 60 -12.83 1.76 19.06
N LYS A 61 -12.32 0.57 19.39
CA LYS A 61 -10.89 0.37 19.63
C LYS A 61 -10.11 0.64 18.34
N TYR A 62 -9.29 1.68 18.36
CA TYR A 62 -8.38 2.00 17.26
C TYR A 62 -7.19 1.02 17.24
N VAL A 63 -6.46 0.99 16.11
CA VAL A 63 -5.32 0.07 15.93
C VAL A 63 -4.17 0.42 16.86
N PHE A 64 -3.91 1.72 17.04
CA PHE A 64 -2.76 2.23 17.78
C PHE A 64 -3.13 2.99 19.06
N LEU A 65 -4.43 3.17 19.33
CA LEU A 65 -4.91 4.02 20.41
C LEU A 65 -6.02 3.30 21.20
N PRO A 66 -6.11 3.53 22.52
CA PRO A 66 -7.13 2.92 23.35
C PRO A 66 -8.54 3.39 22.98
N GLU A 67 -9.54 2.58 23.34
CA GLU A 67 -10.94 2.98 23.25
C GLU A 67 -11.23 4.10 24.26
N ILE A 68 -11.90 5.17 23.80
CA ILE A 68 -12.26 6.29 24.68
C ILE A 68 -13.72 6.15 25.11
N THR A 69 -13.91 5.88 26.39
CA THR A 69 -15.22 5.88 27.04
C THR A 69 -15.48 7.24 27.69
N LYS A 70 -16.74 7.69 27.72
CA LYS A 70 -17.10 9.00 28.28
C LYS A 70 -16.94 9.00 29.81
N PRO A 71 -16.06 9.83 30.40
CA PRO A 71 -15.94 9.93 31.85
C PRO A 71 -17.17 10.61 32.47
N LYS A 72 -17.43 10.34 33.76
CA LYS A 72 -18.55 10.96 34.49
C LYS A 72 -18.30 12.46 34.67
N GLY A 73 -19.26 13.30 34.29
CA GLY A 73 -19.17 14.76 34.44
C GLY A 73 -18.60 15.50 33.24
N VAL A 74 -18.06 14.81 32.24
CA VAL A 74 -17.65 15.40 30.95
C VAL A 74 -18.88 15.66 30.09
N SER A 75 -18.95 16.83 29.46
CA SER A 75 -20.05 17.17 28.55
C SER A 75 -19.96 16.38 27.23
N ASP A 76 -21.08 16.22 26.52
CA ASP A 76 -21.07 15.57 25.20
C ASP A 76 -20.20 16.33 24.19
N LYS A 77 -20.16 17.67 24.29
CA LYS A 77 -19.34 18.51 23.42
C LYS A 77 -17.85 18.24 23.61
N GLU A 78 -17.37 18.19 24.86
CA GLU A 78 -15.98 17.87 25.17
C GLU A 78 -15.62 16.45 24.71
N MET A 79 -16.54 15.49 24.89
CA MET A 79 -16.32 14.13 24.43
C MET A 79 -16.23 14.03 22.90
N ILE A 80 -17.07 14.77 22.17
CA ILE A 80 -17.03 14.82 20.70
C ILE A 80 -15.70 15.42 20.21
N GLU A 81 -15.22 16.49 20.83
CA GLU A 81 -13.94 17.10 20.47
C GLU A 81 -12.75 16.16 20.77
N MET A 82 -12.76 15.47 21.91
CA MET A 82 -11.73 14.48 22.24
C MET A 82 -11.72 13.32 21.26
N LYS A 83 -12.90 12.77 20.93
CA LYS A 83 -13.07 11.73 19.91
C LYS A 83 -12.51 12.16 18.56
N LYS A 84 -12.76 13.42 18.13
CA LYS A 84 -12.23 13.99 16.89
C LYS A 84 -10.71 13.98 16.87
N LEU A 85 -10.07 14.48 17.93
CA LEU A 85 -8.61 14.60 17.99
C LEU A 85 -7.93 13.24 17.95
N ILE A 86 -8.43 12.27 18.71
CA ILE A 86 -7.88 10.90 18.71
C ILE A 86 -8.14 10.19 17.37
N TYR A 87 -9.33 10.40 16.78
CA TYR A 87 -9.62 9.92 15.43
C TYR A 87 -8.62 10.48 14.40
N TRP A 88 -8.29 11.77 14.46
CA TRP A 88 -7.28 12.38 13.59
C TRP A 88 -5.88 11.80 13.81
N VAL A 89 -5.47 11.56 15.05
CA VAL A 89 -4.18 10.93 15.34
C VAL A 89 -4.11 9.51 14.77
N ASN A 90 -5.15 8.69 14.97
CA ASN A 90 -5.22 7.36 14.37
C ASN A 90 -5.17 7.40 12.83
N PHE A 91 -5.89 8.36 12.23
CA PHE A 91 -5.90 8.54 10.79
C PHE A 91 -4.53 9.00 10.25
N GLU A 92 -3.85 9.90 10.97
CA GLU A 92 -2.50 10.38 10.63
C GLU A 92 -1.49 9.22 10.56
N PHE A 93 -1.56 8.29 11.51
CA PHE A 93 -0.67 7.13 11.57
C PHE A 93 -0.91 6.09 10.48
N THR A 94 -2.12 6.02 9.93
CA THR A 94 -2.51 5.00 8.94
C THR A 94 -2.49 5.54 7.51
N HIS A 95 -3.10 6.71 7.25
CA HIS A 95 -3.36 7.20 5.88
C HIS A 95 -3.02 8.68 5.66
N GLY A 96 -2.87 9.49 6.71
CA GLY A 96 -2.70 10.94 6.60
C GLY A 96 -1.55 11.36 5.68
N ASN A 97 -0.37 10.80 5.91
CA ASN A 97 0.82 11.06 5.08
C ASN A 97 0.66 10.57 3.64
N ILE A 98 -0.03 9.45 3.42
CA ILE A 98 -0.29 8.92 2.08
C ILE A 98 -1.12 9.93 1.28
N ILE A 99 -2.23 10.42 1.85
CA ILE A 99 -3.14 11.36 1.16
C ILE A 99 -2.43 12.65 0.74
N ARG A 100 -1.45 13.11 1.52
CA ARG A 100 -0.65 14.29 1.15
C ARG A 100 0.32 14.05 0.00
N LYS A 101 0.68 12.79 -0.28
CA LYS A 101 1.69 12.42 -1.29
C LYS A 101 1.11 11.84 -2.57
N ILE A 102 -0.16 11.41 -2.58
CA ILE A 102 -0.83 10.97 -3.81
C ILE A 102 -1.02 12.14 -4.79
N PRO A 103 -0.97 11.91 -6.11
CA PRO A 103 -1.16 12.96 -7.11
C PRO A 103 -2.49 13.70 -6.98
N SER A 104 -2.52 14.98 -7.36
CA SER A 104 -3.71 15.85 -7.29
C SER A 104 -4.88 15.34 -8.13
N TYR A 105 -4.64 14.59 -9.21
CA TYR A 105 -5.68 13.98 -10.04
C TYR A 105 -6.29 12.70 -9.44
N THR A 106 -5.74 12.18 -8.34
CA THR A 106 -6.21 10.93 -7.71
C THR A 106 -7.56 11.15 -7.05
N LYS A 107 -8.53 10.31 -7.40
CA LYS A 107 -9.83 10.21 -6.70
C LYS A 107 -9.72 9.31 -5.48
N ILE A 108 -10.34 9.66 -4.38
CA ILE A 108 -10.30 8.93 -3.12
C ILE A 108 -11.72 8.43 -2.82
N PHE A 109 -11.89 7.11 -2.90
CA PHE A 109 -13.13 6.44 -2.54
C PHE A 109 -13.06 6.02 -1.08
N VAL A 110 -13.98 6.53 -0.27
CA VAL A 110 -13.92 6.48 1.18
C VAL A 110 -15.07 5.64 1.71
N ALA A 111 -14.75 4.50 2.32
CA ALA A 111 -15.71 3.62 2.94
C ALA A 111 -16.17 4.20 4.30
N LEU A 112 -17.46 4.46 4.43
CA LEU A 112 -18.11 4.95 5.64
C LEU A 112 -18.82 3.78 6.36
N PRO A 113 -18.41 3.41 7.58
CA PRO A 113 -19.15 2.42 8.37
C PRO A 113 -20.56 2.95 8.72
N GLN A 114 -21.59 2.18 8.38
CA GLN A 114 -23.01 2.55 8.53
C GLN A 114 -23.42 2.89 9.97
N SER A 115 -22.73 2.35 10.97
CA SER A 115 -23.07 2.53 12.38
C SER A 115 -22.93 3.96 12.89
N VAL A 116 -22.22 4.85 12.17
CA VAL A 116 -21.81 6.14 12.73
C VAL A 116 -21.88 7.31 11.72
N GLY A 117 -21.73 7.06 10.41
CA GLY A 117 -22.24 7.89 9.31
C GLY A 117 -21.71 9.34 9.22
N ASP A 118 -22.53 10.31 9.62
CA ASP A 118 -22.33 11.74 9.32
C ASP A 118 -21.22 12.40 10.14
N LEU A 119 -20.95 11.92 11.36
CA LEU A 119 -19.94 12.51 12.23
C LEU A 119 -18.51 12.19 11.75
N GLU A 120 -18.26 10.95 11.34
CA GLU A 120 -17.02 10.47 10.72
C GLU A 120 -16.74 11.26 9.45
N LYS A 121 -17.75 11.37 8.58
CA LYS A 121 -17.65 12.13 7.35
C LYS A 121 -17.27 13.58 7.64
N LYS A 122 -17.89 14.21 8.64
CA LYS A 122 -17.56 15.58 9.06
C LYS A 122 -16.11 15.67 9.57
N PHE A 123 -15.70 14.80 10.49
CA PHE A 123 -14.35 14.81 11.05
C PHE A 123 -13.28 14.54 10.00
N PHE A 124 -13.54 13.64 9.06
CA PHE A 124 -12.63 13.35 7.96
C PHE A 124 -12.51 14.54 7.01
N ILE A 125 -13.61 15.20 6.64
CA ILE A 125 -13.57 16.42 5.81
C ILE A 125 -12.80 17.54 6.54
N GLU A 126 -13.05 17.75 7.83
CA GLU A 126 -12.29 18.73 8.63
C GLU A 126 -10.80 18.39 8.66
N TYR A 127 -10.45 17.11 8.85
CA TYR A 127 -9.07 16.64 8.78
C TYR A 127 -8.42 16.97 7.44
N LEU A 128 -9.07 16.67 6.32
CA LEU A 128 -8.53 16.96 4.98
C LEU A 128 -8.24 18.45 4.80
N LYS A 129 -9.12 19.33 5.28
CA LYS A 129 -8.93 20.78 5.21
C LYS A 129 -7.78 21.24 6.10
N THR A 130 -7.76 20.79 7.35
CA THR A 130 -6.83 21.29 8.37
C THR A 130 -5.44 20.69 8.26
N LYS A 131 -5.33 19.41 7.92
CA LYS A 131 -4.09 18.63 7.95
C LYS A 131 -3.55 18.26 6.57
N CYS A 132 -4.41 18.19 5.55
CA CYS A 132 -3.99 17.91 4.17
C CYS A 132 -4.06 19.13 3.24
N SER A 133 -4.52 20.28 3.74
CA SER A 133 -4.70 21.52 2.95
C SER A 133 -5.65 21.38 1.76
N PHE A 134 -6.62 20.48 1.83
CA PHE A 134 -7.63 20.34 0.77
C PHE A 134 -8.59 21.53 0.79
N THR A 135 -8.84 22.11 -0.38
CA THR A 135 -9.90 23.10 -0.58
C THR A 135 -11.27 22.44 -0.70
N ASP A 136 -12.34 23.23 -0.62
CA ASP A 136 -13.69 22.73 -0.92
C ASP A 136 -13.79 22.16 -2.34
N ASN A 137 -13.03 22.70 -3.30
CA ASN A 137 -12.98 22.19 -4.66
C ASN A 137 -12.29 20.83 -4.73
N ASP A 138 -11.15 20.67 -4.04
CA ASP A 138 -10.46 19.38 -3.94
C ASP A 138 -11.39 18.31 -3.37
N ILE A 139 -12.11 18.63 -2.30
CA ILE A 139 -13.04 17.69 -1.66
C ILE A 139 -14.15 17.30 -2.64
N LYS A 140 -14.75 18.28 -3.32
CA LYS A 140 -15.84 18.05 -4.26
C LYS A 140 -15.42 17.19 -5.47
N GLU A 141 -14.22 17.40 -5.99
CA GLU A 141 -13.76 16.72 -7.22
C GLU A 141 -13.11 15.36 -6.94
N ARG A 142 -12.51 15.19 -5.75
CA ARG A 142 -11.65 14.05 -5.44
C ARG A 142 -12.23 13.09 -4.42
N ILE A 143 -13.17 13.48 -3.54
CA ILE A 143 -13.64 12.61 -2.44
C ILE A 143 -15.01 12.02 -2.75
N TYR A 144 -15.10 10.68 -2.68
CA TYR A 144 -16.26 9.90 -3.04
C TYR A 144 -16.62 8.94 -1.91
N PHE A 145 -17.66 9.26 -1.14
CA PHE A 145 -18.09 8.45 -0.01
C PHE A 145 -19.07 7.34 -0.42
N PHE A 146 -18.86 6.12 0.10
CA PHE A 146 -19.82 5.03 0.00
C PHE A 146 -20.02 4.36 1.36
N ASN A 147 -21.21 3.84 1.62
CA ASN A 147 -21.51 3.20 2.90
C ASN A 147 -21.11 1.72 2.90
N THR A 148 -20.59 1.23 4.01
CA THR A 148 -20.23 -0.18 4.23
C THR A 148 -20.74 -0.65 5.58
N ASN A 149 -21.03 -1.95 5.71
CA ASN A 149 -21.44 -2.58 6.97
C ASN A 149 -20.24 -3.00 7.83
N THR A 150 -19.03 -2.87 7.30
CA THR A 150 -17.78 -3.34 7.93
C THR A 150 -16.70 -2.27 7.86
N ASN A 151 -15.79 -2.27 8.84
CA ASN A 151 -14.59 -1.44 8.78
C ASN A 151 -13.63 -1.99 7.72
N LEU A 152 -13.25 -1.16 6.76
CA LEU A 152 -12.28 -1.47 5.71
C LEU A 152 -10.88 -1.05 6.18
N GLN A 153 -10.30 -1.81 7.11
CA GLN A 153 -9.03 -1.46 7.73
C GLN A 153 -7.84 -1.51 6.74
N TRP A 154 -7.80 -2.55 5.92
CA TRP A 154 -6.74 -2.85 4.96
C TRP A 154 -7.36 -3.03 3.59
N SER A 155 -7.36 -1.98 2.78
CA SER A 155 -8.10 -1.98 1.50
C SER A 155 -7.41 -2.82 0.43
N GLN A 156 -6.08 -2.92 0.43
CA GLN A 156 -5.36 -3.75 -0.54
C GLN A 156 -5.66 -5.25 -0.34
N ASP A 157 -5.82 -5.71 0.90
CA ASP A 157 -6.13 -7.13 1.21
C ASP A 157 -7.52 -7.57 0.69
N THR A 158 -8.33 -6.64 0.17
CA THR A 158 -9.70 -6.95 -0.25
C THR A 158 -9.82 -7.52 -1.65
N SER A 159 -8.91 -7.15 -2.54
CA SER A 159 -9.03 -7.45 -3.97
C SER A 159 -7.77 -7.07 -4.74
N GLU A 160 -7.69 -7.53 -5.99
CA GLU A 160 -6.68 -7.12 -6.95
C GLU A 160 -7.32 -6.35 -8.10
N ILE A 161 -6.66 -5.30 -8.59
CA ILE A 161 -7.12 -4.58 -9.79
C ILE A 161 -6.59 -5.33 -11.01
N ILE A 162 -7.49 -5.91 -11.81
CA ILE A 162 -7.09 -6.84 -12.88
C ILE A 162 -7.13 -6.23 -14.28
N GLY A 163 -7.77 -5.07 -14.47
CA GLY A 163 -7.80 -4.43 -15.78
C GLY A 163 -8.85 -3.35 -15.93
N ARG A 164 -9.18 -3.03 -17.18
CA ARG A 164 -10.24 -2.10 -17.58
C ARG A 164 -11.14 -2.74 -18.63
N ASP A 165 -12.45 -2.53 -18.51
CA ASP A 165 -13.41 -3.02 -19.51
C ASP A 165 -13.54 -2.10 -20.73
N ASP A 166 -14.40 -2.47 -21.69
CA ASP A 166 -14.67 -1.69 -22.91
C ASP A 166 -15.30 -0.31 -22.66
N LYS A 167 -15.86 -0.09 -21.47
CA LYS A 167 -16.37 1.20 -20.98
C LYS A 167 -15.32 1.97 -20.18
N ASN A 168 -14.08 1.49 -20.15
CA ASN A 168 -12.96 2.06 -19.39
C ASN A 168 -13.19 2.08 -17.87
N ARG A 169 -14.07 1.21 -17.35
CA ARG A 169 -14.27 1.01 -15.91
C ARG A 169 -13.15 0.14 -15.37
N ILE A 170 -12.75 0.38 -14.13
CA ILE A 170 -11.80 -0.45 -13.39
C ILE A 170 -12.44 -1.78 -13.07
N ILE A 171 -11.75 -2.88 -13.38
CA ILE A 171 -12.17 -4.23 -13.03
C ILE A 171 -11.47 -4.64 -11.75
N ILE A 172 -12.27 -4.88 -10.71
CA ILE A 172 -11.82 -5.40 -9.42
C ILE A 172 -12.03 -6.92 -9.42
N GLY A 173 -10.96 -7.68 -9.26
CA GLY A 173 -11.02 -9.13 -9.05
C GLY A 173 -11.43 -9.45 -7.62
N MET A 174 -12.42 -10.32 -7.43
CA MET A 174 -12.92 -10.70 -6.11
C MET A 174 -13.15 -12.20 -6.03
N ALA A 175 -12.86 -12.83 -4.90
CA ALA A 175 -13.24 -14.22 -4.65
C ALA A 175 -14.28 -14.34 -3.53
N ASN A 176 -15.27 -15.21 -3.72
CA ASN A 176 -16.36 -15.43 -2.74
C ASN A 176 -15.86 -15.95 -1.37
N ARG A 177 -14.65 -16.53 -1.33
CA ARG A 177 -14.05 -17.12 -0.13
C ARG A 177 -12.97 -16.25 0.51
N ASP A 178 -12.64 -15.11 -0.08
CA ASP A 178 -11.82 -14.09 0.60
C ASP A 178 -12.59 -13.55 1.82
N PHE A 179 -11.91 -12.84 2.72
CA PHE A 179 -12.48 -12.32 3.96
C PHE A 179 -13.88 -11.71 3.73
N ALA A 180 -14.94 -12.45 4.08
CA ALA A 180 -16.33 -12.13 3.74
C ALA A 180 -16.76 -10.72 4.19
N LYS A 181 -16.10 -10.21 5.23
CA LYS A 181 -16.29 -8.85 5.75
C LYS A 181 -15.97 -7.77 4.70
N TYR A 182 -14.94 -7.97 3.87
CA TYR A 182 -14.50 -6.99 2.88
C TYR A 182 -15.29 -7.03 1.58
N LEU A 183 -15.83 -8.21 1.20
CA LEU A 183 -16.63 -8.36 -0.02
C LEU A 183 -17.79 -7.37 -0.08
N SER A 184 -18.55 -7.27 1.01
CA SER A 184 -19.71 -6.36 1.07
C SER A 184 -19.34 -4.87 0.89
N ALA A 185 -18.14 -4.46 1.29
CA ALA A 185 -17.67 -3.09 1.14
C ALA A 185 -17.40 -2.76 -0.33
N ILE A 186 -16.69 -3.65 -1.04
CA ILE A 186 -16.37 -3.49 -2.46
C ILE A 186 -17.63 -3.59 -3.32
N GLU A 187 -18.54 -4.52 -3.04
CA GLU A 187 -19.84 -4.61 -3.72
C GLU A 187 -20.66 -3.31 -3.56
N SER A 188 -20.70 -2.76 -2.35
CA SER A 188 -21.39 -1.49 -2.08
C SER A 188 -20.77 -0.33 -2.88
N MET A 189 -19.44 -0.26 -2.93
CA MET A 189 -18.72 0.73 -3.72
C MET A 189 -19.03 0.59 -5.22
N VAL A 190 -18.92 -0.61 -5.79
CA VAL A 190 -19.19 -0.86 -7.21
C VAL A 190 -20.64 -0.57 -7.55
N LYS A 191 -21.59 -0.90 -6.66
CA LYS A 191 -23.00 -0.53 -6.84
C LYS A 191 -23.19 0.99 -6.85
N THR A 192 -22.52 1.71 -5.95
CA THR A 192 -22.61 3.17 -5.82
C THR A 192 -21.94 3.89 -7.00
N TYR A 193 -20.81 3.37 -7.47
CA TYR A 193 -19.96 3.97 -8.51
C TYR A 193 -19.79 3.05 -9.72
N ASN A 194 -20.89 2.49 -10.22
CA ASN A 194 -20.90 1.49 -11.30
C ASN A 194 -20.39 2.00 -12.67
N SER A 195 -20.25 3.31 -12.81
CA SER A 195 -19.64 3.97 -13.97
C SER A 195 -18.12 4.04 -13.86
N PHE A 196 -17.55 3.80 -12.67
CA PHE A 196 -16.11 3.77 -12.40
C PHE A 196 -15.58 2.35 -12.26
N PHE A 197 -16.37 1.48 -11.62
CA PHE A 197 -15.93 0.14 -11.25
C PHE A 197 -16.86 -0.94 -11.79
N THR A 198 -16.31 -2.14 -11.93
CA THR A 198 -17.02 -3.39 -12.15
C THR A 198 -16.26 -4.52 -11.43
N ILE A 199 -16.96 -5.61 -11.12
CA ILE A 199 -16.37 -6.77 -10.45
C ILE A 199 -16.18 -7.89 -11.48
N LYS A 200 -15.05 -8.58 -11.43
CA LYS A 200 -14.90 -9.94 -11.95
C LYS A 200 -14.80 -10.88 -10.76
N TRP A 201 -15.72 -11.83 -10.67
CA TRP A 201 -15.61 -12.90 -9.70
C TRP A 201 -14.60 -13.93 -10.18
N PHE A 202 -13.62 -14.22 -9.33
CA PHE A 202 -12.70 -15.32 -9.53
C PHE A 202 -13.44 -16.64 -9.31
N GLU A 203 -13.11 -17.62 -10.14
CA GLU A 203 -13.65 -18.97 -10.04
C GLU A 203 -12.80 -19.79 -9.08
N ASP A 204 -13.34 -20.93 -8.64
CA ASP A 204 -12.66 -21.89 -7.77
C ASP A 204 -12.20 -21.31 -6.41
N ASN A 205 -11.29 -22.02 -5.75
CA ASN A 205 -10.71 -21.62 -4.47
C ASN A 205 -9.57 -20.58 -4.62
N THR A 206 -9.55 -19.82 -5.72
CA THR A 206 -8.53 -18.79 -5.94
C THR A 206 -8.86 -17.55 -5.11
N SER A 207 -7.86 -17.00 -4.43
CA SER A 207 -8.00 -15.77 -3.64
C SER A 207 -7.64 -14.57 -4.50
N ALA A 208 -8.35 -13.46 -4.32
CA ALA A 208 -8.06 -12.18 -4.94
C ALA A 208 -7.38 -11.20 -3.96
N GLU A 209 -6.90 -11.67 -2.80
CA GLU A 209 -6.22 -10.83 -1.81
C GLU A 209 -5.02 -10.12 -2.44
N GLY A 210 -5.05 -8.78 -2.41
CA GLY A 210 -3.98 -7.95 -2.98
C GLY A 210 -2.68 -8.07 -2.18
N GLY A 211 -1.57 -7.67 -2.81
CA GLY A 211 -0.22 -7.76 -2.23
C GLY A 211 0.46 -9.12 -2.41
N ASP A 212 -0.32 -10.14 -2.73
CA ASP A 212 0.14 -11.49 -3.04
C ASP A 212 0.07 -11.84 -4.53
N MET A 213 -0.51 -10.95 -5.33
CA MET A 213 -0.65 -11.08 -6.77
C MET A 213 -0.21 -9.77 -7.40
N GLU A 214 0.49 -9.84 -8.52
CA GLU A 214 0.94 -8.64 -9.23
C GLU A 214 0.91 -8.89 -10.75
N ILE A 215 0.19 -8.03 -11.48
CA ILE A 215 0.24 -8.02 -12.94
C ILE A 215 1.44 -7.19 -13.39
N VAL A 216 2.38 -7.81 -14.12
CA VAL A 216 3.69 -7.21 -14.48
C VAL A 216 3.94 -7.16 -15.98
N SER A 217 4.81 -6.22 -16.39
CA SER A 217 5.45 -6.23 -17.71
C SER A 217 6.65 -7.18 -17.70
N MET A 218 6.55 -8.27 -18.46
CA MET A 218 7.64 -9.22 -18.64
C MET A 218 8.78 -8.62 -19.47
N PRO A 219 10.01 -9.15 -19.37
CA PRO A 219 11.16 -8.65 -20.14
C PRO A 219 11.01 -8.75 -21.66
N ASP A 220 10.15 -9.65 -22.14
CA ASP A 220 9.79 -9.80 -23.57
C ASP A 220 8.69 -8.82 -24.02
N GLY A 221 8.20 -7.96 -23.13
CA GLY A 221 7.15 -6.98 -23.39
C GLY A 221 5.73 -7.51 -23.23
N LYS A 222 5.53 -8.78 -22.91
CA LYS A 222 4.20 -9.34 -22.61
C LYS A 222 3.75 -9.00 -21.20
N VAL A 223 2.48 -9.24 -20.91
CA VAL A 223 1.93 -9.15 -19.55
C VAL A 223 1.84 -10.55 -18.96
N ALA A 224 2.15 -10.67 -17.67
CA ALA A 224 1.96 -11.90 -16.90
C ALA A 224 1.48 -11.56 -15.49
N LEU A 225 0.92 -12.54 -14.81
CA LEU A 225 0.59 -12.49 -13.40
C LEU A 225 1.70 -13.18 -12.59
N LEU A 226 2.24 -12.47 -11.60
CA LEU A 226 3.04 -13.07 -10.55
C LEU A 226 2.11 -13.43 -9.38
N VAL A 227 2.28 -14.63 -8.83
CA VAL A 227 1.50 -15.11 -7.68
C VAL A 227 2.45 -15.56 -6.59
N GLY A 228 2.30 -15.01 -5.38
CA GLY A 228 3.02 -15.42 -4.19
C GLY A 228 2.73 -16.89 -3.85
N ARG A 229 3.77 -17.63 -3.45
CA ARG A 229 3.63 -19.06 -3.13
C ARG A 229 2.53 -19.34 -2.08
N TYR A 230 2.30 -18.44 -1.13
CA TYR A 230 1.30 -18.63 -0.08
C TYR A 230 -0.13 -18.67 -0.61
N ARG A 231 -0.45 -17.89 -1.67
CA ARG A 231 -1.75 -18.01 -2.34
C ARG A 231 -1.94 -19.36 -2.99
N VAL A 232 -0.88 -19.89 -3.59
CA VAL A 232 -0.91 -21.24 -4.17
C VAL A 232 -1.09 -22.28 -3.07
N MET A 233 -0.37 -22.17 -1.95
CA MET A 233 -0.54 -23.08 -0.81
C MET A 233 -1.98 -23.04 -0.27
N ARG A 234 -2.57 -21.85 -0.14
CA ARG A 234 -3.95 -21.68 0.32
C ARG A 234 -4.97 -22.24 -0.67
N TYR A 235 -4.76 -22.05 -1.97
CA TYR A 235 -5.58 -22.71 -3.01
C TYR A 235 -5.54 -24.22 -2.83
N ILE A 236 -4.34 -24.80 -2.69
CA ILE A 236 -4.13 -26.24 -2.57
C ILE A 236 -4.79 -26.79 -1.30
N GLU A 237 -4.64 -26.11 -0.18
CA GLU A 237 -5.31 -26.47 1.08
C GLU A 237 -6.83 -26.53 0.91
N LEU A 238 -7.43 -25.52 0.29
CA LEU A 238 -8.88 -25.46 0.10
C LEU A 238 -9.40 -26.46 -0.94
N GLN A 239 -8.61 -26.76 -1.96
CA GLN A 239 -8.99 -27.61 -3.09
C GLN A 239 -8.75 -29.09 -2.82
N HIS A 240 -7.68 -29.43 -2.11
CA HIS A 240 -7.21 -30.80 -1.92
C HIS A 240 -7.11 -31.21 -0.44
N ASP A 241 -7.48 -30.35 0.51
CA ASP A 241 -7.41 -30.60 1.96
C ASP A 241 -5.98 -30.94 2.42
N ILE A 242 -4.98 -30.35 1.77
CA ILE A 242 -3.56 -30.51 2.13
C ILE A 242 -3.12 -29.30 2.97
N PRO A 243 -2.81 -29.46 4.27
CA PRO A 243 -2.46 -28.35 5.14
C PRO A 243 -1.25 -27.53 4.63
N ILE A 244 -1.30 -26.21 4.82
CA ILE A 244 -0.21 -25.29 4.45
C ILE A 244 1.11 -25.69 5.13
N ASP A 245 1.04 -26.11 6.39
CA ASP A 245 2.16 -26.53 7.24
C ASP A 245 2.63 -27.97 6.99
N SER A 246 2.03 -28.70 6.04
CA SER A 246 2.50 -30.03 5.65
C SER A 246 3.98 -30.00 5.25
N GLU A 247 4.80 -30.89 5.80
CA GLU A 247 6.21 -31.02 5.44
C GLU A 247 6.42 -31.65 4.05
N GLU A 248 5.39 -32.30 3.51
CA GLU A 248 5.47 -32.98 2.22
C GLU A 248 5.53 -31.98 1.05
N PRO A 249 6.43 -32.20 0.07
CA PRO A 249 6.43 -31.46 -1.20
C PRO A 249 5.10 -31.56 -1.93
N TYR A 250 4.63 -30.43 -2.48
CA TYR A 250 3.49 -30.47 -3.41
C TYR A 250 3.89 -31.15 -4.72
N GLN A 251 3.00 -31.99 -5.23
CA GLN A 251 3.17 -32.63 -6.54
C GLN A 251 3.03 -31.60 -7.66
N GLN A 252 3.79 -31.77 -8.75
CA GLN A 252 3.80 -30.82 -9.87
C GLN A 252 2.41 -30.59 -10.48
N TRP A 253 1.59 -31.64 -10.58
CA TRP A 253 0.25 -31.52 -11.17
C TRP A 253 -0.68 -30.61 -10.35
N VAL A 254 -0.53 -30.59 -9.02
CA VAL A 254 -1.30 -29.72 -8.12
C VAL A 254 -0.89 -28.25 -8.31
N ILE A 255 0.41 -28.01 -8.45
CA ILE A 255 0.96 -26.66 -8.68
C ILE A 255 0.49 -26.15 -10.05
N GLU A 256 0.45 -27.00 -11.06
CA GLU A 256 -0.02 -26.62 -12.40
C GLU A 256 -1.54 -26.41 -12.45
N GLU A 257 -2.32 -27.20 -11.71
CA GLU A 257 -3.76 -26.94 -11.52
C GLU A 257 -3.98 -25.53 -10.94
N ALA A 258 -3.28 -25.19 -9.85
CA ALA A 258 -3.35 -23.87 -9.26
C ALA A 258 -2.95 -22.77 -10.26
N ARG A 259 -1.87 -22.98 -11.02
CA ARG A 259 -1.42 -22.02 -12.05
C ARG A 259 -2.50 -21.73 -13.09
N VAL A 260 -3.18 -22.77 -13.58
CA VAL A 260 -4.29 -22.65 -14.53
C VAL A 260 -5.47 -21.91 -13.91
N ALA A 261 -5.84 -22.24 -12.66
CA ALA A 261 -6.93 -21.58 -11.96
C ALA A 261 -6.69 -20.06 -11.79
N PHE A 262 -5.48 -19.67 -11.36
CA PHE A 262 -5.08 -18.26 -11.30
C PHE A 262 -5.07 -17.62 -12.69
N SER A 263 -4.58 -18.31 -13.72
CA SER A 263 -4.56 -17.79 -15.09
C SER A 263 -5.96 -17.46 -15.60
N ASN A 264 -6.90 -18.39 -15.45
CA ASN A 264 -8.30 -18.20 -15.84
C ASN A 264 -8.96 -17.03 -15.10
N SER A 265 -8.65 -16.88 -13.81
CA SER A 265 -9.15 -15.79 -12.97
C SER A 265 -8.72 -14.40 -13.44
N VAL A 266 -7.61 -14.29 -14.18
CA VAL A 266 -7.12 -13.06 -14.81
C VAL A 266 -7.10 -13.14 -16.34
N TYR A 267 -8.15 -13.69 -16.93
CA TYR A 267 -8.38 -13.70 -18.40
C TYR A 267 -7.33 -14.47 -19.21
N GLY A 268 -6.77 -15.54 -18.63
CA GLY A 268 -5.85 -16.44 -19.30
C GLY A 268 -4.44 -15.89 -19.50
N ILE A 269 -4.05 -14.80 -18.82
CA ILE A 269 -2.67 -14.34 -18.91
C ILE A 269 -1.70 -15.35 -18.26
N PRO A 270 -0.46 -15.47 -18.74
CA PRO A 270 0.52 -16.40 -18.16
C PRO A 270 0.76 -16.13 -16.67
N VAL A 271 0.95 -17.19 -15.90
CA VAL A 271 1.15 -17.13 -14.44
C VAL A 271 2.53 -17.66 -14.05
N HIS A 272 3.26 -16.88 -13.25
CA HIS A 272 4.50 -17.29 -12.61
C HIS A 272 4.35 -17.28 -11.09
N ILE A 273 4.65 -18.42 -10.46
CA ILE A 273 4.56 -18.58 -9.01
C ILE A 273 5.90 -18.23 -8.38
N ILE A 274 5.93 -17.39 -7.34
CA ILE A 274 7.15 -16.83 -6.78
C ILE A 274 7.23 -17.04 -5.25
N PRO A 275 8.33 -17.59 -4.71
CA PRO A 275 9.26 -18.50 -5.37
C PRO A 275 8.66 -19.90 -5.51
N GLU A 276 8.58 -20.42 -6.73
CA GLU A 276 7.96 -21.72 -6.99
C GLU A 276 8.71 -22.89 -6.32
N LYS A 277 10.04 -22.80 -6.25
CA LYS A 277 10.89 -23.86 -5.69
C LYS A 277 10.50 -24.23 -4.25
N LEU A 278 9.98 -23.27 -3.48
CA LEU A 278 9.60 -23.49 -2.09
C LEU A 278 8.28 -24.27 -1.94
N LEU A 279 7.51 -24.45 -3.02
CA LEU A 279 6.38 -25.39 -3.04
C LEU A 279 6.84 -26.86 -3.13
N TYR A 280 8.00 -27.10 -3.76
CA TYR A 280 8.62 -28.42 -3.86
C TYR A 280 9.55 -28.73 -2.67
N ASN A 281 10.06 -27.70 -1.99
CA ASN A 281 10.93 -27.87 -0.83
C ASN A 281 10.75 -26.71 0.15
N LYS A 282 9.85 -26.90 1.12
CA LYS A 282 9.49 -25.88 2.13
C LYS A 282 10.62 -25.59 3.12
N ASN A 283 11.58 -26.52 3.28
CA ASN A 283 12.68 -26.40 4.25
C ASN A 283 13.75 -25.37 3.87
N ILE A 284 13.75 -24.87 2.63
CA ILE A 284 14.72 -23.87 2.13
C ILE A 284 14.27 -22.44 2.50
N GLY A 285 13.04 -22.25 2.95
CA GLY A 285 12.43 -20.92 3.12
C GLY A 285 12.07 -20.54 4.54
N THR A 286 11.59 -19.32 4.69
CA THR A 286 10.91 -18.84 5.91
C THR A 286 9.44 -18.58 5.66
N SER A 287 8.58 -18.88 6.63
CA SER A 287 7.16 -18.54 6.56
C SER A 287 6.85 -17.07 6.84
N GLU A 288 7.82 -16.32 7.34
CA GLU A 288 7.67 -14.89 7.64
C GLU A 288 7.62 -14.00 6.39
N ILE A 289 7.97 -14.54 5.22
CA ILE A 289 7.81 -13.86 3.92
C ILE A 289 6.62 -14.50 3.22
N PHE A 290 5.42 -13.99 3.53
CA PHE A 290 4.17 -14.57 3.07
C PHE A 290 3.47 -13.79 1.96
N HIS A 291 3.63 -12.47 1.89
CA HIS A 291 3.17 -11.68 0.73
C HIS A 291 4.23 -11.58 -0.38
N LEU A 292 3.78 -11.51 -1.63
CA LEU A 292 4.65 -11.31 -2.80
C LEU A 292 5.35 -9.94 -2.76
N ASP A 293 4.59 -8.90 -2.44
CA ASP A 293 5.08 -7.51 -2.35
C ASP A 293 6.14 -7.33 -1.27
N MET A 294 6.21 -8.24 -0.28
CA MET A 294 7.24 -8.29 0.75
C MET A 294 8.59 -8.80 0.22
N ALA A 295 8.57 -9.44 -0.95
CA ALA A 295 9.71 -10.19 -1.46
C ALA A 295 10.20 -9.69 -2.82
N LEU A 296 9.37 -8.94 -3.54
CA LEU A 296 9.62 -8.56 -4.91
C LEU A 296 8.92 -7.27 -5.29
N VAL A 297 9.60 -6.46 -6.08
CA VAL A 297 9.03 -5.28 -6.75
C VAL A 297 9.41 -5.33 -8.21
N VAL A 298 8.43 -5.32 -9.09
CA VAL A 298 8.70 -5.30 -10.53
C VAL A 298 8.38 -3.93 -11.10
N LEU A 299 9.38 -3.33 -11.77
CA LEU A 299 9.23 -2.03 -12.40
C LEU A 299 9.65 -2.09 -13.87
N PRO A 300 8.83 -1.59 -14.79
CA PRO A 300 9.20 -1.50 -16.20
C PRO A 300 10.34 -0.49 -16.36
N ASN A 301 11.19 -0.68 -17.37
CA ASN A 301 12.24 0.27 -17.73
C ASN A 301 12.28 0.42 -19.25
N SER A 302 12.84 1.52 -19.77
CA SER A 302 12.93 1.76 -21.22
C SER A 302 13.71 0.66 -21.95
N HIS A 303 14.63 -0.01 -21.28
CA HIS A 303 15.43 -1.09 -21.87
C HIS A 303 14.90 -2.48 -21.51
N LYS A 304 14.60 -2.70 -20.23
CA LYS A 304 14.30 -4.03 -19.69
C LYS A 304 13.65 -3.94 -18.30
N SER A 305 12.54 -4.64 -18.06
CA SER A 305 11.91 -4.69 -16.74
C SER A 305 12.90 -5.14 -15.66
N LYS A 306 12.81 -4.50 -14.50
CA LYS A 306 13.69 -4.73 -13.35
C LYS A 306 12.91 -5.39 -12.23
N ALA A 307 13.56 -6.33 -11.56
CA ALA A 307 13.05 -7.00 -10.37
C ALA A 307 13.92 -6.60 -9.18
N PHE A 308 13.35 -5.89 -8.22
CA PHE A 308 14.03 -5.50 -6.99
C PHE A 308 13.70 -6.51 -5.91
N VAL A 309 14.73 -7.22 -5.46
CA VAL A 309 14.60 -8.30 -4.49
C VAL A 309 15.38 -7.95 -3.24
N PRO A 310 14.79 -7.99 -2.04
CA PRO A 310 15.52 -7.66 -0.84
C PRO A 310 16.72 -8.55 -0.54
N VAL A 311 17.59 -8.07 0.34
CA VAL A 311 18.73 -8.83 0.87
C VAL A 311 19.11 -8.31 2.24
N TYR A 312 19.43 -9.23 3.16
CA TYR A 312 20.23 -8.90 4.34
C TYR A 312 21.70 -8.97 3.96
N ASP A 313 22.33 -7.81 3.82
CA ASP A 313 23.77 -7.66 3.57
C ASP A 313 24.59 -7.52 4.86
N LYS A 314 23.92 -7.60 6.02
CA LYS A 314 24.51 -7.67 7.37
C LYS A 314 24.03 -8.91 8.09
N ASN A 315 24.88 -9.44 8.96
CA ASN A 315 24.60 -10.62 9.78
C ASN A 315 23.96 -10.30 11.13
N GLU A 316 23.86 -9.01 11.46
CA GLU A 316 23.24 -8.50 12.68
C GLU A 316 22.14 -7.53 12.26
N ILE A 317 20.90 -7.96 12.47
CA ILE A 317 19.70 -7.21 12.12
C ILE A 317 18.91 -7.02 13.41
N MET A 318 18.59 -5.78 13.73
CA MET A 318 17.74 -5.47 14.88
C MET A 318 16.31 -5.31 14.39
N ASP A 319 15.38 -6.00 15.05
CA ASP A 319 13.95 -5.78 14.86
C ASP A 319 13.59 -4.39 15.41
N ILE A 320 13.02 -3.55 14.55
CA ILE A 320 12.63 -2.18 14.89
C ILE A 320 11.63 -2.09 16.05
N LEU A 321 10.69 -3.04 16.18
CA LEU A 321 9.66 -3.03 17.22
C LEU A 321 10.15 -3.65 18.51
N SER A 322 10.67 -4.88 18.44
CA SER A 322 11.05 -5.63 19.63
C SER A 322 12.40 -5.17 20.18
N ARG A 323 13.21 -4.49 19.36
CA ARG A 323 14.61 -4.11 19.66
C ARG A 323 15.50 -5.31 19.98
N GLN A 324 15.09 -6.49 19.53
CA GLN A 324 15.86 -7.70 19.66
C GLN A 324 16.64 -7.95 18.37
N LEU A 325 17.86 -8.47 18.51
CA LEU A 325 18.57 -9.01 17.36
C LEU A 325 17.80 -10.21 16.83
N LEU A 326 17.58 -10.21 15.52
CA LEU A 326 17.05 -11.38 14.84
C LEU A 326 18.06 -12.51 14.91
N GLU A 327 17.57 -13.74 15.08
CA GLU A 327 18.42 -14.92 15.11
C GLU A 327 19.16 -15.09 13.78
N LYS A 328 20.43 -15.52 13.85
CA LYS A 328 21.25 -15.70 12.64
C LYS A 328 20.65 -16.73 11.68
N GLU A 329 20.10 -17.82 12.20
CA GLU A 329 19.42 -18.84 11.40
C GLU A 329 18.20 -18.27 10.67
N PHE A 330 17.43 -17.43 11.35
CA PHE A 330 16.29 -16.75 10.75
C PHE A 330 16.69 -15.82 9.60
N ILE A 331 17.74 -15.00 9.81
CA ILE A 331 18.30 -14.14 8.76
C ILE A 331 18.75 -14.96 7.54
N LEU A 332 19.41 -16.11 7.77
CA LEU A 332 19.84 -17.01 6.71
C LEU A 332 18.65 -17.56 5.91
N LYS A 333 17.61 -18.09 6.56
CA LYS A 333 16.38 -18.59 5.90
C LYS A 333 15.66 -17.51 5.09
N CYS A 334 15.63 -16.28 5.59
CA CYS A 334 15.08 -15.14 4.83
C CYS A 334 15.93 -14.87 3.57
N ASN A 335 17.25 -14.83 3.71
CA ASN A 335 18.16 -14.62 2.58
C ASN A 335 18.09 -15.74 1.55
N GLU A 336 17.93 -17.01 1.96
CA GLU A 336 17.70 -18.14 1.07
C GLU A 336 16.41 -17.95 0.26
N THR A 337 15.33 -17.54 0.91
CA THR A 337 14.06 -17.19 0.23
C THR A 337 14.28 -16.10 -0.82
N TYR A 338 14.92 -14.99 -0.46
CA TYR A 338 15.21 -13.91 -1.40
C TYR A 338 16.17 -14.33 -2.52
N ASN A 339 17.11 -15.24 -2.25
CA ASN A 339 18.04 -15.75 -3.26
C ASN A 339 17.33 -16.62 -4.30
N GLU A 340 16.39 -17.47 -3.88
CA GLU A 340 15.58 -18.26 -4.82
C GLU A 340 14.67 -17.37 -5.67
N ILE A 341 14.06 -16.33 -5.09
CA ILE A 341 13.30 -15.32 -5.85
C ILE A 341 14.22 -14.63 -6.86
N ALA A 342 15.38 -14.12 -6.42
CA ALA A 342 16.33 -13.46 -7.30
C ALA A 342 16.84 -14.38 -8.42
N LYS A 343 17.02 -15.66 -8.16
CA LYS A 343 17.38 -16.65 -9.17
C LYS A 343 16.26 -16.85 -10.19
N GLN A 344 15.05 -17.13 -9.73
CA GLN A 344 13.88 -17.34 -10.59
C GLN A 344 13.59 -16.10 -11.46
N MET A 345 13.67 -14.89 -10.89
CA MET A 345 13.46 -13.66 -11.66
C MET A 345 14.53 -13.48 -12.75
N ARG A 346 15.79 -13.88 -12.54
CA ARG A 346 16.81 -13.88 -13.61
C ARG A 346 16.50 -14.90 -14.71
N GLU A 347 16.01 -16.08 -14.34
CA GLU A 347 15.61 -17.13 -15.28
C GLU A 347 14.42 -16.71 -16.15
N LEU A 348 13.46 -15.98 -15.57
CA LEU A 348 12.39 -15.28 -16.30
C LEU A 348 12.88 -14.09 -17.13
N GLY A 349 14.19 -13.81 -17.06
CA GLY A 349 14.86 -12.82 -17.87
C GLY A 349 14.85 -11.43 -17.29
N PHE A 350 14.45 -11.16 -16.04
CA PHE A 350 14.50 -9.81 -15.47
C PHE A 350 15.94 -9.36 -15.19
N ASP A 351 16.17 -8.05 -15.17
CA ASP A 351 17.38 -7.48 -14.57
C ASP A 351 17.16 -7.36 -13.05
N VAL A 352 17.85 -8.21 -12.28
CA VAL A 352 17.62 -8.34 -10.83
C VAL A 352 18.54 -7.45 -10.04
N ILE A 353 17.95 -6.53 -9.26
CA ILE A 353 18.63 -5.60 -8.37
C ILE A 353 18.41 -6.05 -6.93
N ARG A 354 19.49 -6.17 -6.14
CA ARG A 354 19.38 -6.49 -4.71
C ARG A 354 19.21 -5.22 -3.90
N VAL A 355 18.22 -5.20 -3.01
CA VAL A 355 17.89 -4.04 -2.17
C VAL A 355 18.22 -4.36 -0.72
N PRO A 356 19.25 -3.73 -0.12
CA PRO A 356 19.56 -3.91 1.29
C PRO A 356 18.39 -3.49 2.17
N PHE A 357 18.17 -4.26 3.24
CA PHE A 357 17.18 -3.96 4.27
C PHE A 357 17.70 -4.43 5.63
N TYR A 358 17.28 -3.74 6.70
CA TYR A 358 17.88 -3.87 8.03
C TYR A 358 16.85 -3.92 9.15
N ASP A 359 15.79 -4.71 8.96
CA ASP A 359 14.73 -4.91 9.96
C ASP A 359 14.06 -6.29 9.71
N HIS A 360 12.94 -6.67 10.33
CA HIS A 360 12.25 -7.95 10.10
C HIS A 360 11.52 -7.97 8.74
N PRO A 361 11.43 -9.11 8.04
CA PRO A 361 10.88 -9.19 6.69
C PRO A 361 9.46 -8.63 6.54
N VAL A 362 8.60 -8.76 7.56
CA VAL A 362 7.22 -8.21 7.60
C VAL A 362 7.12 -6.71 7.36
N ARG A 363 8.26 -5.99 7.39
CA ARG A 363 8.33 -4.53 7.17
C ARG A 363 9.04 -4.16 5.86
N ASN A 364 9.30 -5.14 4.99
CA ASN A 364 10.10 -5.01 3.78
C ASN A 364 9.37 -5.53 2.54
N PRO A 365 9.69 -4.99 1.34
CA PRO A 365 9.90 -3.57 1.10
C PRO A 365 8.62 -2.80 1.40
N ALA A 366 8.78 -1.56 1.86
CA ALA A 366 7.65 -0.71 2.17
C ALA A 366 7.05 -0.06 0.91
N ASN A 367 6.75 -0.81 -0.16
CA ASN A 367 6.07 -0.20 -1.31
C ASN A 367 4.59 -0.06 -1.01
N ILE A 368 4.13 1.18 -0.89
CA ILE A 368 2.72 1.51 -0.68
C ILE A 368 1.99 1.50 -2.04
N ALA A 369 2.63 2.04 -3.08
CA ALA A 369 2.11 2.04 -4.44
C ALA A 369 3.24 2.22 -5.46
N LYS A 370 3.04 1.68 -6.65
CA LYS A 370 3.90 1.81 -7.83
C LYS A 370 3.00 2.14 -9.03
N PHE A 371 3.26 3.27 -9.68
CA PHE A 371 2.36 3.77 -10.72
C PHE A 371 3.13 4.59 -11.74
N ARG A 372 2.56 4.76 -12.93
CA ARG A 372 3.01 5.78 -13.88
C ARG A 372 2.35 7.10 -13.52
N ASN A 373 3.12 8.14 -13.28
CA ASN A 373 2.56 9.46 -13.05
C ASN A 373 2.00 10.02 -14.38
N LYS A 374 0.71 10.35 -14.42
CA LYS A 374 0.02 10.89 -15.61
C LYS A 374 0.61 12.22 -16.11
N GLU A 375 1.13 13.05 -15.20
CA GLU A 375 1.65 14.39 -15.52
C GLU A 375 3.10 14.34 -16.00
N THR A 376 3.93 13.48 -15.40
CA THR A 376 5.36 13.40 -15.75
C THR A 376 5.70 12.25 -16.69
N GLY A 377 4.80 11.29 -16.84
CA GLY A 377 5.01 10.05 -17.59
C GLY A 377 6.00 9.08 -16.95
N LYS A 378 6.59 9.42 -15.80
CA LYS A 378 7.59 8.58 -15.12
C LYS A 378 6.94 7.51 -14.26
N ILE A 379 7.63 6.40 -14.08
CA ILE A 379 7.27 5.39 -13.10
C ILE A 379 7.68 5.92 -11.71
N THR A 380 6.74 5.94 -10.80
CA THR A 380 6.84 6.54 -9.46
C THR A 380 6.50 5.49 -8.41
N LEU A 381 7.28 5.47 -7.32
CA LEU A 381 7.06 4.64 -6.15
C LEU A 381 6.75 5.50 -4.94
N LEU A 382 5.69 5.14 -4.23
CA LEU A 382 5.46 5.57 -2.85
C LEU A 382 6.14 4.56 -1.93
N LEU A 383 7.31 4.94 -1.42
CA LEU A 383 8.12 4.09 -0.55
C LEU A 383 7.94 4.54 0.89
N GLY A 384 7.47 3.64 1.76
CA GLY A 384 7.30 3.87 3.17
C GLY A 384 8.64 4.12 3.87
N LYS A 385 8.61 5.09 4.77
CA LYS A 385 9.72 5.52 5.62
C LYS A 385 9.24 5.42 7.07
N TYR A 386 9.67 4.40 7.77
CA TYR A 386 9.46 4.30 9.22
C TYR A 386 10.38 5.27 9.96
N PRO A 387 10.02 5.69 11.20
CA PRO A 387 10.91 6.45 12.05
C PRO A 387 12.26 5.77 12.19
N TYR A 388 13.35 6.54 12.17
CA TYR A 388 14.67 5.95 12.36
C TYR A 388 14.80 5.37 13.77
N HIS A 389 15.27 4.12 13.86
CA HIS A 389 15.22 3.36 15.11
C HIS A 389 16.56 3.21 15.82
N LEU A 390 17.67 3.48 15.13
CA LEU A 390 19.00 3.44 15.72
C LEU A 390 19.25 4.75 16.45
N SER A 391 19.55 4.67 17.76
CA SER A 391 19.93 5.83 18.56
C SER A 391 21.18 6.49 17.99
N LYS A 392 21.20 7.82 17.98
CA LYS A 392 22.43 8.60 17.82
C LYS A 392 22.84 9.07 19.22
N ASN A 393 24.02 8.65 19.68
CA ASN A 393 24.67 9.21 20.87
C ASN A 393 23.89 9.09 22.21
N ASN A 394 23.34 7.91 22.53
CA ASN A 394 22.60 7.64 23.78
C ASN A 394 21.28 8.42 23.96
N ASP A 395 20.86 9.23 22.99
CA ASP A 395 19.52 9.84 22.98
C ASP A 395 18.47 8.84 22.53
N LEU A 396 17.21 9.07 22.93
CA LEU A 396 16.08 8.32 22.40
C LEU A 396 16.03 8.46 20.87
N SER A 397 15.96 7.35 20.15
CA SER A 397 15.72 7.34 18.72
C SER A 397 14.36 7.97 18.39
N PRO A 398 14.17 8.53 17.19
CA PRO A 398 12.87 9.09 16.79
C PRO A 398 11.69 8.13 16.99
N GLN A 399 11.91 6.84 16.74
CA GLN A 399 10.92 5.83 17.03
C GLN A 399 10.61 5.74 18.53
N GLU A 400 11.62 5.74 19.40
CA GLU A 400 11.46 5.68 20.86
C GLU A 400 10.70 6.89 21.38
N LYS A 401 11.00 8.08 20.85
CA LYS A 401 10.25 9.32 21.17
C LYS A 401 8.77 9.18 20.82
N MET A 402 8.46 8.60 19.67
CA MET A 402 7.08 8.38 19.22
C MET A 402 6.36 7.32 20.09
N GLN A 403 7.01 6.20 20.44
CA GLN A 403 6.43 5.20 21.36
C GLN A 403 6.13 5.79 22.72
N ASN A 404 7.09 6.52 23.29
CA ASN A 404 6.91 7.14 24.60
C ASN A 404 5.80 8.20 24.58
N ALA A 405 5.66 8.95 23.48
CA ALA A 405 4.57 9.89 23.32
C ALA A 405 3.19 9.20 23.21
N LEU A 406 3.11 8.02 22.58
CA LEU A 406 1.90 7.20 22.55
C LEU A 406 1.54 6.66 23.94
N TYR A 407 2.51 6.12 24.69
CA TYR A 407 2.29 5.65 26.06
C TYR A 407 1.87 6.80 26.98
N ASN A 408 2.50 7.96 26.87
CA ASN A 408 2.09 9.14 27.63
C ASN A 408 0.66 9.61 27.27
N LEU A 409 0.24 9.50 26.01
CA LEU A 409 -1.15 9.78 25.64
C LEU A 409 -2.11 8.79 26.30
N GLU A 410 -1.77 7.49 26.29
CA GLU A 410 -2.55 6.45 26.94
C GLU A 410 -2.68 6.69 28.46
N ASP A 411 -1.57 6.96 29.15
CA ASP A 411 -1.55 7.27 30.58
C ASP A 411 -2.42 8.50 30.91
N ASN A 412 -2.34 9.56 30.09
CA ASN A 412 -3.16 10.77 30.29
C ASN A 412 -4.65 10.52 30.02
N LEU A 413 -5.00 9.65 29.07
CA LEU A 413 -6.37 9.22 28.83
C LEU A 413 -6.93 8.42 30.03
N VAL A 414 -6.11 7.56 30.63
CA VAL A 414 -6.47 6.84 31.86
C VAL A 414 -6.67 7.82 33.02
N ALA A 415 -5.74 8.73 33.24
CA ALA A 415 -5.84 9.73 34.31
C ALA A 415 -7.09 10.61 34.18
N TRP A 416 -7.41 11.07 32.96
CA TRP A 416 -8.63 11.85 32.71
C TRP A 416 -9.91 11.05 32.94
N LYS A 417 -9.91 9.75 32.62
CA LYS A 417 -11.04 8.86 32.90
C LYS A 417 -11.29 8.73 34.41
N GLU A 418 -10.23 8.65 35.21
CA GLU A 418 -10.31 8.54 36.67
C GLU A 418 -10.68 9.88 37.33
N LYS A 419 -10.16 10.99 36.81
CA LYS A 419 -10.36 12.34 37.35
C LYS A 419 -10.59 13.34 36.21
N PRO A 420 -11.82 13.47 35.67
CA PRO A 420 -12.10 14.34 34.54
C PRO A 420 -12.15 15.81 34.96
N ASP A 421 -11.00 16.47 34.93
CA ASP A 421 -10.86 17.90 35.23
C ASP A 421 -10.08 18.63 34.13
N ASN A 422 -9.99 19.96 34.25
CA ASN A 422 -9.32 20.79 33.24
C ASN A 422 -7.82 20.47 33.11
N GLU A 423 -7.17 20.03 34.19
CA GLU A 423 -5.74 19.72 34.20
C GLU A 423 -5.45 18.48 33.37
N THR A 424 -6.14 17.37 33.68
CA THR A 424 -6.01 16.11 32.95
C THR A 424 -6.45 16.23 31.49
N TYR A 425 -7.51 17.00 31.20
CA TYR A 425 -7.91 17.31 29.83
C TYR A 425 -6.82 18.08 29.06
N THR A 426 -6.20 19.08 29.69
CA THR A 426 -5.11 19.85 29.09
C THR A 426 -3.88 18.97 28.83
N ASN A 427 -3.58 18.02 29.72
CA ASN A 427 -2.48 17.07 29.53
C ASN A 427 -2.70 16.15 28.32
N ILE A 428 -3.94 15.74 28.05
CA ILE A 428 -4.28 15.00 26.82
C ILE A 428 -4.04 15.88 25.59
N LEU A 429 -4.55 17.12 25.59
CA LEU A 429 -4.35 18.04 24.46
C LEU A 429 -2.86 18.28 24.19
N ASN A 430 -2.06 18.45 25.23
CA ASN A 430 -0.60 18.59 25.13
C ASN A 430 0.04 17.32 24.55
N SER A 431 -0.40 16.13 24.96
CA SER A 431 0.09 14.86 24.43
C SER A 431 -0.24 14.69 22.95
N ILE A 432 -1.47 15.02 22.53
CA ILE A 432 -1.89 15.00 21.12
C ILE A 432 -1.08 15.99 20.29
N ASN A 433 -0.90 17.22 20.77
CA ASN A 433 -0.11 18.23 20.09
C ASN A 433 1.36 17.79 19.96
N ASN A 434 1.92 17.18 21.00
CA ASN A 434 3.27 16.63 20.98
C ASN A 434 3.40 15.49 19.95
N LEU A 435 2.40 14.60 19.84
CA LEU A 435 2.41 13.55 18.82
C LEU A 435 2.43 14.14 17.40
N PHE A 436 1.55 15.10 17.09
CA PHE A 436 1.58 15.77 15.80
C PHE A 436 2.90 16.49 15.53
N HIS A 437 3.47 17.15 16.54
CA HIS A 437 4.78 17.78 16.44
C HIS A 437 5.88 16.76 16.10
N LEU A 438 5.93 15.63 16.81
CA LEU A 438 6.89 14.56 16.53
C LEU A 438 6.69 13.95 15.13
N ILE A 439 5.45 13.88 14.65
CA ILE A 439 5.16 13.43 13.27
C ILE A 439 5.76 14.40 12.25
N ASP A 440 5.51 15.70 12.42
CA ASP A 440 6.02 16.76 11.54
C ASP A 440 7.55 16.90 11.59
N GLU A 441 8.16 16.63 12.75
CA GLU A 441 9.61 16.54 12.90
C GLU A 441 10.18 15.33 12.16
N GLU A 442 9.58 14.15 12.33
CA GLU A 442 10.10 12.91 11.74
C GLU A 442 10.01 12.88 10.22
N GLU A 443 9.03 13.57 9.62
CA GLU A 443 8.99 13.76 8.16
C GLU A 443 10.30 14.40 7.66
N LYS A 444 10.92 15.29 8.45
CA LYS A 444 12.14 16.02 8.13
C LYS A 444 13.42 15.30 8.56
N THR A 445 13.34 14.34 9.48
CA THR A 445 14.51 13.59 9.96
C THR A 445 15.07 12.68 8.86
N PRO A 446 16.39 12.69 8.59
CA PRO A 446 17.00 11.75 7.67
C PRO A 446 16.89 10.31 8.16
N ASN A 447 16.51 9.39 7.26
CA ASN A 447 16.54 7.94 7.51
C ASN A 447 17.51 7.31 6.49
N PRO A 448 18.76 7.05 6.88
CA PRO A 448 19.79 6.54 5.96
C PRO A 448 19.39 5.24 5.24
N ILE A 449 18.59 4.38 5.89
CA ILE A 449 18.13 3.11 5.32
C ILE A 449 17.12 3.38 4.21
N ALA A 450 16.07 4.16 4.50
CA ALA A 450 15.06 4.50 3.51
C ALA A 450 15.65 5.32 2.35
N GLU A 451 16.60 6.21 2.63
CA GLU A 451 17.32 6.99 1.63
C GLU A 451 18.20 6.10 0.73
N GLN A 452 18.91 5.12 1.30
CA GLN A 452 19.69 4.14 0.54
C GLN A 452 18.77 3.37 -0.43
N GLN A 453 17.64 2.87 0.06
CA GLN A 453 16.66 2.16 -0.78
C GLN A 453 16.10 3.06 -1.88
N ALA A 454 15.66 4.28 -1.55
CA ALA A 454 15.16 5.24 -2.54
C ALA A 454 16.21 5.57 -3.61
N ASN A 455 17.48 5.71 -3.23
CA ASN A 455 18.57 5.99 -4.16
C ASN A 455 18.86 4.82 -5.11
N ILE A 456 18.65 3.57 -4.68
CA ILE A 456 18.74 2.39 -5.56
C ILE A 456 17.70 2.50 -6.69
N TYR A 457 16.43 2.79 -6.38
CA TYR A 457 15.41 2.98 -7.42
C TYR A 457 15.73 4.19 -8.31
N ARG A 458 16.09 5.34 -7.74
CA ARG A 458 16.43 6.55 -8.51
C ARG A 458 17.59 6.33 -9.47
N LYS A 459 18.60 5.53 -9.09
CA LYS A 459 19.72 5.14 -9.97
C LYS A 459 19.26 4.50 -11.28
N TYR A 460 18.09 3.83 -11.28
CA TYR A 460 17.52 3.19 -12.46
C TYR A 460 16.45 4.03 -13.18
N GLY A 461 16.31 5.32 -12.82
CA GLY A 461 15.43 6.28 -13.50
C GLY A 461 14.00 6.33 -12.95
N TYR A 462 13.75 5.74 -11.78
CA TYR A 462 12.45 5.80 -11.10
C TYR A 462 12.33 7.05 -10.23
N ASP A 463 11.15 7.66 -10.22
CA ASP A 463 10.82 8.66 -9.21
C ASP A 463 10.44 7.93 -7.90
N VAL A 464 10.90 8.43 -6.77
CA VAL A 464 10.60 7.85 -5.45
C VAL A 464 10.15 8.96 -4.51
N ILE A 465 8.95 8.80 -3.98
CA ILE A 465 8.36 9.64 -2.95
C ILE A 465 8.41 8.85 -1.65
N LEU A 466 9.17 9.35 -0.68
CA LEU A 466 9.18 8.79 0.65
C LEU A 466 7.90 9.22 1.38
N VAL A 467 7.18 8.24 1.92
CA VAL A 467 5.95 8.47 2.69
C VAL A 467 6.23 8.08 4.12
N GLN A 468 6.12 9.02 5.05
CA GLN A 468 6.34 8.75 6.46
C GLN A 468 5.24 7.82 6.97
N GLN A 469 5.64 6.79 7.72
CA GLN A 469 4.74 5.70 8.09
C GLN A 469 4.85 5.29 9.54
N TYR A 470 3.68 5.01 10.12
CA TYR A 470 3.56 4.69 11.54
C TYR A 470 2.58 3.55 11.82
N ALA A 471 2.28 2.71 10.82
CA ALA A 471 1.63 1.43 11.07
C ALA A 471 2.68 0.35 11.36
N TRP A 472 3.01 0.13 12.64
CA TRP A 472 4.13 -0.75 13.05
C TRP A 472 3.65 -2.16 13.43
N GLY A 473 2.37 -2.47 13.20
CA GLY A 473 1.71 -3.69 13.63
C GLY A 473 1.56 -4.76 12.53
N SER A 474 0.72 -5.75 12.79
CA SER A 474 0.48 -6.95 11.97
C SER A 474 -0.35 -6.72 10.68
N GLY A 475 -0.33 -5.51 10.12
CA GLY A 475 -0.86 -5.20 8.80
C GLY A 475 0.13 -4.26 8.14
N GLY A 476 0.76 -4.71 7.06
CA GLY A 476 1.89 -4.02 6.46
C GLY A 476 1.48 -2.72 5.77
N LEU A 477 2.47 -1.91 5.43
CA LEU A 477 2.26 -0.68 4.64
C LEU A 477 1.69 -0.94 3.24
N HIS A 478 1.95 -2.14 2.71
CA HIS A 478 1.39 -2.59 1.46
C HIS A 478 -0.13 -2.80 1.53
N CYS A 479 -0.67 -3.11 2.72
CA CYS A 479 -2.10 -3.34 2.94
C CYS A 479 -2.97 -2.06 2.88
N SER A 480 -2.32 -0.88 2.82
CA SER A 480 -2.97 0.41 3.16
C SER A 480 -3.75 1.05 2.01
N LEU A 481 -3.51 0.66 0.75
CA LEU A 481 -4.17 1.28 -0.41
C LEU A 481 -4.44 0.28 -1.52
N LEU A 482 -5.71 0.17 -1.91
CA LEU A 482 -6.13 -0.44 -3.18
C LEU A 482 -6.24 0.63 -4.28
N TYR A 483 -5.59 0.40 -5.45
CA TYR A 483 -5.44 1.44 -6.49
C TYR A 483 -5.26 0.97 -7.95
#